data_AF-M3CFB9-F1
#
_entry.id   AF-M3CFB9-F1
#
_cell.length_a   1.000
_cell.length_b   1.000
_cell.length_c   1.000
_cell.angle_alpha   90.00
_cell.angle_beta   90.00
_cell.angle_gamma   90.00
#
_symmetry.space_group_name_H-M   'P 1'
#
loop_
_entity.id
_entity.type
_entity.pdbx_description
1 polymer ?
#
loop_
_entity_poly.entity_id
_entity_poly.type
_entity_poly.pdbx_seq_one_letter_code
_entity_poly.pdbx_strand_id
1 'polypeptide(L)' 'RCYLLEVPLAVRDRIYESALLLNEGEPELITKENFAQPALLCTCRRIRFEASPVFYIMNNFMFQLPNFDI' A
#
# COMPACT_ATOMS: atom_id res chain seq x y z
N ARG A 1 14.67 4.71 -16.78
CA ARG A 1 14.71 3.24 -16.88
C ARG A 1 14.40 2.67 -15.50
N CYS A 2 13.49 1.70 -15.36
CA CYS A 2 13.09 1.16 -14.06
C CYS A 2 13.65 -0.26 -13.91
N TYR A 3 14.73 -0.42 -13.15
CA TYR A 3 15.39 -1.72 -12.95
C TYR A 3 14.52 -2.72 -12.20
N LEU A 4 13.60 -2.24 -11.36
CA LEU A 4 12.64 -3.11 -10.68
C LEU A 4 11.82 -3.93 -11.68
N LEU A 5 11.46 -3.38 -12.84
CA LEU A 5 10.70 -4.08 -13.87
C LEU A 5 11.50 -5.11 -14.68
N GLU A 6 12.83 -5.12 -14.54
CA GLU A 6 13.70 -6.13 -15.16
C GLU A 6 13.79 -7.40 -14.31
N VAL A 7 13.39 -7.32 -13.04
CA VAL A 7 13.32 -8.45 -12.09
C VAL A 7 12.09 -9.31 -12.41
N PRO A 8 12.13 -10.65 -12.30
CA PRO A 8 10.96 -11.51 -12.50
C PRO A 8 9.77 -11.15 -11.60
N LEU A 9 8.55 -11.35 -12.11
CA LEU A 9 7.31 -10.97 -11.39
C LEU A 9 7.26 -11.55 -9.97
N ALA A 10 7.53 -12.84 -9.80
CA ALA A 10 7.48 -13.48 -8.47
C ALA A 10 8.45 -12.86 -7.44
N VAL A 11 9.55 -12.26 -7.90
CA VAL A 11 10.48 -11.54 -7.00
C VAL A 11 9.98 -10.13 -6.76
N ARG A 12 9.36 -9.47 -7.75
CA ARG A 12 8.68 -8.17 -7.54
C ARG A 12 7.53 -8.30 -6.54
N ASP A 13 6.74 -9.37 -6.61
CA ASP A 13 5.63 -9.61 -5.68
C ASP A 13 6.12 -9.66 -4.23
N ARG A 14 7.23 -10.37 -3.96
CA ARG A 14 7.86 -10.38 -2.62
C ARG A 14 8.34 -9.01 -2.16
N ILE A 15 8.88 -8.21 -3.09
CA ILE A 15 9.29 -6.82 -2.80
C ILE A 15 8.05 -5.97 -2.48
N TYR A 16 6.97 -6.13 -3.23
CA TYR A 16 5.71 -5.41 -3.01
C TYR A 16 5.13 -5.78 -1.64
N GLU A 17 5.04 -7.07 -1.31
CA GLU A 17 4.60 -7.55 0.00
C GLU A 17 5.44 -6.95 1.12
N SER A 18 6.77 -7.04 1.02
CA SER A 18 7.68 -6.51 2.04
C SER A 18 7.60 -4.99 2.22
N ALA A 19 7.25 -4.26 1.16
CA ALA A 19 7.20 -2.80 1.17
C ALA A 19 5.81 -2.22 1.48
N LEU A 20 4.75 -3.02 1.33
CA LEU A 20 3.36 -2.54 1.38
C LEU A 20 2.50 -3.23 2.43
N LEU A 21 2.87 -4.41 2.91
CA LEU A 21 2.16 -5.02 4.03
C LEU A 21 2.50 -4.26 5.32
N LEU A 22 1.44 -3.78 5.96
CA LEU A 22 1.45 -3.12 7.24
C LEU A 22 1.41 -4.20 8.34
N ASN A 23 1.52 -3.78 9.61
CA ASN A 23 1.68 -4.66 10.77
C ASN A 23 0.78 -5.90 10.70
N GLU A 24 1.39 -7.08 10.86
CA GLU A 24 0.68 -8.35 10.78
C GLU A 24 -0.43 -8.43 11.83
N GLY A 25 -1.68 -8.38 11.36
CA GLY A 25 -2.88 -8.63 12.18
C GLY A 25 -3.54 -7.39 12.79
N GLU A 26 -2.91 -6.22 12.74
CA GLU A 26 -3.50 -4.99 13.30
C GLU A 26 -3.96 -4.04 12.19
N PRO A 27 -5.18 -3.47 12.29
CA PRO A 27 -5.63 -2.47 11.33
C PRO A 27 -4.83 -1.18 11.45
N GLU A 28 -4.37 -0.64 10.32
CA GLU A 28 -3.77 0.69 10.29
C GLU A 28 -4.85 1.75 10.44
N LEU A 29 -4.72 2.60 11.47
CA LEU A 29 -5.63 3.71 11.69
C LEU A 29 -5.32 4.85 10.71
N ILE A 30 -6.23 5.10 9.77
CA ILE A 30 -6.17 6.22 8.83
C ILE A 30 -6.82 7.45 9.47
N THR A 31 -6.02 8.51 9.56
CA THR A 31 -6.31 9.82 10.14
C THR A 31 -6.07 10.92 9.09
N LYS A 32 -6.36 12.18 9.43
CA LYS A 32 -6.06 13.31 8.54
C LYS A 32 -4.57 13.57 8.41
N GLU A 33 -3.78 13.08 9.35
CA GLU A 33 -2.35 13.35 9.45
C GLU A 33 -1.51 12.29 8.74
N ASN A 34 -2.01 11.05 8.63
CA ASN A 34 -1.28 9.92 8.05
C ASN A 34 -1.90 9.33 6.77
N PHE A 35 -2.97 9.92 6.23
CA PHE A 35 -3.48 9.49 4.92
C PHE A 35 -2.43 9.80 3.84
N ALA A 36 -1.70 8.79 3.42
CA ALA A 36 -0.70 8.93 2.37
C ALA A 36 -0.66 7.67 1.50
N GLN A 37 -0.52 7.87 0.20
CA GLN A 37 -0.28 6.76 -0.71
C GLN A 37 1.19 6.32 -0.60
N PRO A 38 1.48 5.01 -0.46
CA PRO A 38 2.85 4.52 -0.43
C PRO A 38 3.63 4.96 -1.66
N ALA A 39 4.87 5.41 -1.46
CA ALA A 39 5.73 5.93 -2.53
C ALA A 39 5.89 4.95 -3.71
N LEU A 40 5.89 3.65 -3.43
CA LEU A 40 5.97 2.60 -4.44
C LEU A 40 4.82 2.65 -5.45
N LEU A 41 3.59 2.96 -5.00
CA LEU A 41 2.41 3.10 -5.86
C LEU A 41 2.44 4.39 -6.71
N CYS A 42 3.32 5.33 -6.37
CA CYS A 42 3.48 6.61 -7.05
C CYS A 42 4.60 6.61 -8.11
N THR A 43 5.24 5.47 -8.37
CA THR A 43 6.42 5.40 -9.26
C THR A 43 6.06 5.41 -10.75
N CYS A 44 5.30 4.42 -11.23
CA CYS A 44 4.85 4.34 -12.62
C CYS A 44 3.56 3.50 -12.74
N ARG A 45 2.85 3.62 -13.87
CA ARG A 45 1.57 2.94 -14.11
C ARG A 45 1.65 1.42 -13.93
N ARG A 46 2.76 0.80 -14.38
CA ARG A 46 2.95 -0.64 -14.30
C ARG A 46 3.14 -1.13 -12.86
N ILE A 47 4.05 -0.51 -12.11
CA ILE A 47 4.25 -0.85 -10.69
C ILE A 47 2.97 -0.60 -9.90
N ARG A 48 2.29 0.52 -10.15
CA ARG A 48 1.01 0.79 -9.51
C ARG A 48 -0.01 -0.31 -9.78
N PHE A 49 -0.13 -0.77 -11.02
CA PHE A 49 -1.07 -1.83 -11.39
C PHE A 49 -0.74 -3.15 -10.68
N GLU A 50 0.54 -3.54 -10.66
CA GLU A 50 0.99 -4.79 -10.05
C GLU A 50 0.89 -4.75 -8.51
N ALA A 51 1.23 -3.63 -7.87
CA ALA A 51 1.40 -3.55 -6.41
C ALA A 51 0.16 -3.01 -5.66
N SER A 52 -0.79 -2.36 -6.34
CA SER A 52 -2.02 -1.86 -5.70
C SER A 52 -2.83 -2.94 -4.98
N PRO A 53 -3.00 -4.16 -5.52
CA PRO A 53 -3.70 -5.23 -4.82
C PRO A 53 -3.05 -5.60 -3.49
N VAL A 54 -1.71 -5.61 -3.44
CA VAL A 54 -0.97 -5.90 -2.20
C VAL A 54 -1.31 -4.86 -1.13
N PHE A 55 -1.29 -3.57 -1.48
CA PHE A 55 -1.59 -2.54 -0.49
C PHE A 55 -3.06 -2.46 -0.09
N TYR A 56 -3.99 -2.48 -1.05
CA TYR A 56 -5.39 -2.16 -0.77
C TYR A 56 -6.25 -3.37 -0.39
N ILE A 57 -5.81 -4.60 -0.71
CA ILE A 57 -6.58 -5.83 -0.43
C ILE A 57 -6.00 -6.58 0.77
N MET A 58 -4.67 -6.62 0.90
CA MET A 58 -4.04 -7.44 1.93
C MET A 58 -3.88 -6.72 3.28
N ASN A 59 -4.00 -5.39 3.30
CA ASN A 59 -3.98 -4.61 4.54
C ASN A 59 -5.38 -4.36 5.07
N ASN A 60 -5.48 -4.26 6.39
CA ASN A 60 -6.67 -3.80 7.09
C ASN A 60 -6.53 -2.32 7.43
N PHE A 61 -7.56 -1.53 7.13
CA PHE A 61 -7.60 -0.11 7.41
C PHE A 61 -8.78 0.23 8.30
N MET A 62 -8.56 1.08 9.30
CA MET A 62 -9.60 1.64 10.14
C MET A 62 -9.65 3.15 9.90
N PHE A 63 -10.83 3.71 9.67
CA PHE A 63 -10.99 5.15 9.45
C PHE A 63 -11.51 5.82 10.70
N GLN A 64 -10.80 6.83 11.20
CA GLN A 64 -11.33 7.69 12.26
C GLN A 64 -12.24 8.76 11.65
N LEU A 65 -13.54 8.60 11.84
CA LEU A 65 -14.53 9.61 11.45
C LEU A 65 -14.68 10.65 12.55
N PRO A 66 -14.87 11.94 12.22
CA PRO A 66 -15.29 12.94 13.20
C PRO A 66 -16.68 12.58 13.75
N ASN A 67 -16.90 12.75 15.06
CA ASN A 67 -18.24 12.66 15.63
C ASN A 67 -19.01 13.93 15.25
N PHE A 68 -20.07 13.77 14.45
CA PHE A 68 -20.92 14.87 13.99
C PHE A 68 -22.26 14.97 14.77
N ASP A 69 -22.46 14.18 15.81
CA ASP A 69 -23.68 14.14 16.63
C ASP A 69 -23.75 15.25 17.71
N ILE A 70 -23.35 16.49 17.36
CA ILE A 70 -23.42 17.66 18.26
C ILE A 70 -24.55 18.60 17.83
#